data_AF-A0A521PS10-F1
#
_entry.id   AF-A0A521PS10-F1
#
_cell.length_a   1.000
_cell.length_b   1.000
_cell.length_c   1.000
_cell.angle_alpha   90.00
_cell.angle_beta   90.00
_cell.angle_gamma   90.00
#
_symmetry.space_group_name_H-M   'P 1'
#
loop_
_entity.id
_entity.type
_entity.pdbx_description
1 polymer ?
#
loop_
_entity_poly.entity_id
_entity_poly.type
_entity_poly.pdbx_seq_one_letter_code
_entity_poly.pdbx_strand_id
1 'polypeptide(L)'
;MTDQSLEAPRPRRMDLGAALRGRYDRKTYWSVLGGLFLVGLVVSLLGYKLGSATVGPMIFLMVRRLHDFDRSGWWSLAIVLGPLALMLALTPVASPEQTAPFIVLISLVWTIWLGSIPGDPHENRFGPAPGARDLKEVFG
;
A
#
# COMPACT_ATOMS: atom_id res chain seq x y z
N MET A 1 -1.66 49.74 -17.34
CA MET A 1 -2.71 48.71 -17.19
C MET A 1 -2.15 47.45 -17.83
N THR A 2 -1.42 46.67 -17.04
CA THR A 2 -0.56 45.58 -17.54
C THR A 2 -1.36 44.30 -17.50
N ASP A 3 -1.45 43.66 -18.66
CA ASP A 3 -2.20 42.43 -18.93
C ASP A 3 -1.69 41.27 -18.06
N GLN A 4 -2.49 40.86 -17.07
CA GLN A 4 -2.31 39.61 -16.33
C GLN A 4 -2.93 38.44 -17.12
N SER A 5 -2.54 38.30 -18.38
CA SER A 5 -3.01 37.20 -19.22
C SER A 5 -2.49 35.87 -18.66
N LEU A 6 -3.37 35.17 -17.93
CA LEU A 6 -3.52 33.71 -17.96
C LEU A 6 -2.21 32.92 -17.93
N GLU A 7 -1.47 32.97 -16.81
CA GLU A 7 -0.50 31.91 -16.53
C GLU A 7 -1.27 30.59 -16.36
N ALA A 8 -1.21 29.72 -17.37
CA ALA A 8 -1.79 28.39 -17.29
C ALA A 8 -1.20 27.66 -16.07
N PRO A 9 -2.02 27.02 -15.21
CA PRO A 9 -1.52 26.34 -14.04
C PRO A 9 -0.50 25.28 -14.45
N ARG A 10 0.73 25.42 -13.93
CA ARG A 10 1.82 24.49 -14.26
C ARG A 10 1.36 23.07 -13.93
N PRO A 11 1.59 22.09 -14.81
CA PRO A 11 1.19 20.72 -14.56
C PRO A 11 1.87 20.25 -13.27
N ARG A 12 1.07 19.84 -12.28
CA ARG A 12 1.56 19.34 -11.00
C ARG A 12 2.35 18.05 -11.28
N ARG A 13 3.68 18.15 -11.36
CA ARG A 13 4.54 16.97 -11.48
C ARG A 13 4.29 16.07 -10.27
N MET A 14 3.97 14.81 -10.53
CA MET A 14 3.80 13.81 -9.48
C MET A 14 5.17 13.49 -8.89
N ASP A 15 5.45 14.00 -7.69
CA ASP A 15 6.66 13.63 -6.94
C ASP A 15 6.43 12.25 -6.31
N LEU A 16 6.89 11.21 -7.02
CA LEU A 16 6.85 9.82 -6.56
C LEU A 16 7.59 9.65 -5.22
N GLY A 17 8.66 10.41 -4.98
CA GLY A 17 9.37 10.40 -3.71
C GLY A 17 8.49 10.93 -2.58
N ALA A 18 7.78 12.04 -2.79
CA ALA A 18 6.83 12.55 -1.81
C ALA A 18 5.65 11.58 -1.60
N ALA A 19 5.19 10.93 -2.66
CA ALA A 19 4.14 9.92 -2.58
C ALA A 19 4.57 8.68 -1.76
N LEU A 20 5.85 8.30 -1.80
CA LEU A 20 6.39 7.18 -1.00
C LEU A 20 6.69 7.54 0.45
N ARG A 21 7.02 8.81 0.74
CA ARG A 21 7.34 9.27 2.10
C ARG A 21 6.13 9.35 3.04
N GLY A 22 4.90 9.43 2.51
CA GLY A 22 3.70 9.59 3.35
C GLY A 22 3.28 8.32 4.11
N ARG A 23 2.30 8.51 5.01
CA ARG A 23 1.74 7.47 5.88
C ARG A 23 0.28 7.16 5.50
N TYR A 24 -0.19 5.96 5.81
CA TYR A 24 -1.61 5.60 5.75
C TYR A 24 -2.08 5.09 7.11
N ASP A 25 -3.15 5.68 7.63
CA ASP A 25 -3.86 5.12 8.78
C ASP A 25 -4.61 3.83 8.40
N ARG A 26 -5.25 3.20 9.40
CA ARG A 26 -6.01 1.98 9.20
C ARG A 26 -7.16 2.17 8.21
N LYS A 27 -7.90 3.28 8.32
CA LYS A 27 -9.06 3.56 7.46
C LYS A 27 -8.64 3.66 5.99
N THR A 28 -7.60 4.44 5.71
CA THR A 28 -7.09 4.63 4.35
C THR A 28 -6.51 3.33 3.81
N TYR A 29 -5.75 2.59 4.62
CA TYR A 29 -5.22 1.28 4.25
C TYR A 29 -6.33 0.32 3.80
N TRP A 30 -7.36 0.12 4.63
CA TRP A 30 -8.46 -0.80 4.30
C TRP A 30 -9.29 -0.31 3.12
N SER A 31 -9.47 1.01 2.98
CA SER A 31 -10.21 1.59 1.84
C SER A 31 -9.48 1.38 0.52
N VAL A 32 -8.17 1.63 0.48
CA VAL A 32 -7.35 1.42 -0.73
C VAL A 32 -7.24 -0.06 -1.05
N LEU A 33 -7.02 -0.92 -0.05
CA LEU A 33 -6.98 -2.37 -0.23
C LEU A 33 -8.31 -2.91 -0.79
N GLY A 34 -9.44 -2.49 -0.21
CA GLY A 34 -10.78 -2.85 -0.69
C GLY A 34 -11.03 -2.34 -2.12
N GLY A 35 -10.58 -1.13 -2.44
CA GLY A 35 -10.63 -0.58 -3.80
C GLY A 35 -9.82 -1.40 -4.80
N LEU A 36 -8.58 -1.78 -4.44
CA LEU A 36 -7.73 -2.64 -5.29
C LEU A 36 -8.38 -4.01 -5.52
N PHE A 37 -8.98 -4.59 -4.47
CA PHE A 37 -9.72 -5.84 -4.59
C PHE A 37 -10.93 -5.70 -5.53
N LEU A 38 -11.72 -4.63 -5.39
CA LEU A 38 -12.89 -4.38 -6.23
C LEU A 38 -12.50 -4.17 -7.70
N VAL A 39 -11.45 -3.39 -7.97
CA VAL A 39 -10.90 -3.23 -9.33
C VAL A 39 -10.45 -4.56 -9.89
N GLY A 40 -9.72 -5.35 -9.09
CA GLY A 40 -9.29 -6.69 -9.47
C GLY A 40 -10.45 -7.61 -9.83
N LEU A 41 -11.51 -7.60 -9.02
CA LEU A 41 -12.73 -8.36 -9.25
C LEU A 41 -13.42 -7.95 -10.56
N VAL A 42 -13.62 -6.65 -10.80
CA VAL A 42 -14.25 -6.15 -12.04
C VAL A 42 -13.45 -6.55 -13.26
N VAL A 43 -12.13 -6.35 -13.26
CA VAL A 43 -11.26 -6.72 -14.37
C VAL A 43 -11.32 -8.23 -14.66
N SER A 44 -11.36 -9.06 -13.61
CA SER A 44 -11.52 -10.51 -13.73
C SER A 44 -12.88 -10.90 -14.33
N LEU A 45 -13.98 -10.28 -13.89
CA LEU A 45 -15.32 -10.53 -14.42
C LEU A 45 -15.47 -10.14 -15.90
N LEU A 46 -14.65 -9.19 -16.37
CA LEU A 46 -14.56 -8.82 -17.78
C LEU A 46 -13.68 -9.77 -18.61
N GLY A 47 -13.15 -10.84 -18.01
CA GLY A 47 -12.34 -11.86 -18.68
C GLY A 47 -10.84 -11.52 -18.82
N TYR A 48 -10.38 -10.43 -18.22
CA TYR A 48 -8.97 -10.03 -18.28
C TYR A 48 -8.16 -10.66 -17.13
N LYS A 49 -6.92 -11.08 -17.45
CA LYS A 49 -5.97 -11.57 -16.46
C LYS A 49 -5.15 -10.40 -15.90
N LEU A 50 -5.21 -10.16 -14.59
CA LEU A 50 -4.39 -9.14 -13.93
C LEU A 50 -2.91 -9.53 -13.81
N GLY A 51 -2.58 -10.82 -13.81
CA GLY A 51 -1.22 -11.31 -13.60
C GLY A 51 -0.60 -10.69 -12.33
N SER A 52 0.62 -10.16 -12.46
CA SER A 52 1.38 -9.52 -11.38
C SER A 52 1.12 -8.01 -11.25
N ALA A 53 0.16 -7.43 -12.00
CA ALA A 53 -0.06 -5.98 -12.02
C ALA A 53 -0.48 -5.40 -10.65
N THR A 54 -1.04 -6.23 -9.76
CA THR A 54 -1.47 -5.82 -8.41
C THR A 54 -0.31 -5.71 -7.41
N VAL A 55 0.85 -6.30 -7.71
CA VAL A 55 1.99 -6.34 -6.78
C VAL A 55 2.54 -4.95 -6.49
N GLY A 56 2.68 -4.10 -7.50
CA GLY A 56 3.18 -2.73 -7.33
C GLY A 56 2.31 -1.87 -6.39
N PRO A 57 0.99 -1.76 -6.66
CA PRO A 57 0.05 -1.08 -5.76
C PRO A 57 0.04 -1.67 -4.34
N MET A 58 0.15 -2.99 -4.19
CA MET A 58 0.24 -3.64 -2.87
C MET A 58 1.51 -3.26 -2.12
N ILE A 59 2.68 -3.26 -2.77
CA ILE A 59 3.94 -2.82 -2.16
C ILE A 59 3.82 -1.36 -1.73
N PHE A 60 3.28 -0.48 -2.58
CA PHE A 60 3.09 0.93 -2.25
C PHE A 60 2.20 1.12 -1.01
N LEU A 61 1.07 0.40 -0.94
CA LEU A 61 0.17 0.39 0.20
C LEU A 61 0.88 -0.10 1.47
N MET A 62 1.62 -1.21 1.40
CA MET A 62 2.35 -1.78 2.53
C MET A 62 3.45 -0.85 3.05
N VAL A 63 4.22 -0.22 2.15
CA VAL A 63 5.26 0.76 2.52
C VAL A 63 4.66 1.90 3.34
N ARG A 64 3.59 2.52 2.86
CA ARG A 64 2.93 3.64 3.57
C ARG A 64 2.30 3.22 4.89
N ARG A 65 1.83 1.98 4.99
CA ARG A 65 1.29 1.42 6.23
C ARG A 65 2.40 1.13 7.25
N LEU A 66 3.53 0.60 6.81
CA LEU A 66 4.73 0.37 7.64
C LEU A 66 5.29 1.69 8.19
N HIS A 67 5.32 2.73 7.36
CA HIS A 67 5.71 4.08 7.79
C HIS A 67 4.82 4.63 8.90
N ASP A 68 3.56 4.18 8.99
CA ASP A 68 2.63 4.70 9.99
C ASP A 68 3.00 4.35 11.44
N PHE A 69 3.79 3.29 11.66
CA PHE A 69 4.31 2.92 12.98
C PHE A 69 5.85 2.84 12.97
N ASP A 70 6.45 3.77 12.22
CA ASP A 70 7.90 4.04 12.13
C ASP A 70 8.78 2.87 11.65
N ARG A 71 8.22 1.97 10.83
CA ARG A 71 8.99 0.87 10.23
C ARG A 71 9.43 1.19 8.81
N SER A 72 10.57 0.64 8.43
CA SER A 72 11.13 0.77 7.08
C SER A 72 10.21 0.13 6.04
N GLY A 73 10.00 0.79 4.90
CA GLY A 73 9.28 0.22 3.76
C GLY A 73 9.88 -1.08 3.20
N TRP A 74 11.16 -1.36 3.45
CA TRP A 74 11.83 -2.61 3.03
C TRP A 74 11.18 -3.87 3.60
N TRP A 75 10.45 -3.76 4.73
CA TRP A 75 9.68 -4.88 5.28
C TRP A 75 8.56 -5.36 4.34
N SER A 76 8.09 -4.52 3.41
CA SER A 76 7.12 -4.93 2.38
C SER A 76 7.67 -6.03 1.46
N LEU A 77 8.99 -6.05 1.21
CA LEU A 77 9.62 -7.12 0.43
C LEU A 77 9.58 -8.44 1.17
N ALA A 78 9.80 -8.45 2.49
CA ALA A 78 9.69 -9.67 3.29
C ALA A 78 8.24 -10.22 3.27
N ILE A 79 7.25 -9.33 3.30
CA ILE A 79 5.83 -9.71 3.23
C ILE A 79 5.47 -10.32 1.86
N VAL A 80 5.99 -9.76 0.77
CA VAL A 80 5.71 -10.26 -0.59
C VAL A 80 6.54 -11.48 -0.96
N LEU A 81 7.84 -11.46 -0.65
CA LEU A 81 8.78 -12.51 -1.06
C LEU A 81 8.83 -13.68 -0.06
N GLY A 82 8.45 -13.49 1.21
CA GLY A 82 8.45 -14.55 2.21
C GLY A 82 7.55 -15.74 1.83
N PRO A 83 6.27 -15.51 1.47
CA PRO A 83 5.38 -16.58 1.00
C PRO A 83 5.90 -17.26 -0.29
N LEU A 84 6.51 -16.50 -1.21
CA LEU A 84 7.13 -17.06 -2.42
C LEU A 84 8.33 -17.95 -2.07
N ALA A 85 9.20 -17.51 -1.17
CA ALA A 85 10.35 -18.30 -0.72
C ALA A 85 9.89 -19.60 -0.04
N LEU A 86 8.82 -19.55 0.76
CA LEU A 86 8.23 -20.73 1.37
C LEU A 86 7.69 -21.70 0.31
N MET A 87 6.99 -21.20 -0.72
CA MET A 87 6.52 -22.02 -1.83
C MET A 87 7.68 -22.78 -2.47
N LEU A 88 8.74 -22.07 -2.83
CA LEU A 88 9.92 -22.65 -3.48
C LEU A 88 10.63 -23.67 -2.59
N ALA A 89 10.63 -23.46 -1.26
CA ALA A 89 11.19 -24.43 -0.32
C ALA A 89 10.37 -25.73 -0.22
N LEU A 90 9.06 -25.66 -0.48
CA LEU A 90 8.14 -26.80 -0.39
C LEU A 90 7.98 -27.57 -1.70
N THR A 91 8.40 -27.02 -2.85
CA THR A 91 8.27 -27.71 -4.15
C THR A 91 8.91 -29.11 -4.24
N PRO A 92 9.98 -29.46 -3.49
CA PRO A 92 10.51 -30.83 -3.52
C PRO A 92 9.59 -31.88 -2.90
N VAL A 93 8.63 -31.47 -2.06
CA VAL A 93 7.80 -32.38 -1.23
C VAL A 93 6.29 -32.16 -1.40
N ALA A 94 5.88 -31.11 -2.10
CA ALA A 94 4.48 -30.78 -2.35
C ALA A 94 4.31 -30.11 -3.71
N SER A 95 3.19 -30.39 -4.36
CA SER A 95 2.79 -29.73 -5.62
C SER A 95 2.42 -28.26 -5.40
N PRO A 96 2.48 -27.40 -6.44
CA PRO A 96 2.00 -26.03 -6.36
C PRO A 96 0.55 -25.91 -5.85
N GLU A 97 -0.33 -26.83 -6.24
CA GLU A 97 -1.73 -26.87 -5.81
C GLU A 97 -1.87 -27.12 -4.31
N GLN A 98 -0.99 -27.95 -3.73
CA GLN A 98 -0.94 -28.22 -2.29
C GLN A 98 -0.33 -27.07 -1.49
N THR A 99 0.61 -26.32 -2.06
CA THR A 99 1.32 -25.23 -1.37
C THR A 99 0.60 -23.88 -1.45
N ALA A 100 -0.15 -23.63 -2.54
CA ALA A 100 -0.84 -22.37 -2.79
C ALA A 100 -1.77 -21.89 -1.64
N PRO A 101 -2.59 -22.75 -0.99
CA PRO A 101 -3.44 -22.32 0.11
C PRO A 101 -2.65 -21.73 1.29
N PHE A 102 -1.48 -22.30 1.61
CA PHE A 102 -0.63 -21.81 2.71
C PHE A 102 -0.05 -20.43 2.39
N ILE A 103 0.36 -20.20 1.15
CA ILE A 103 0.85 -18.89 0.67
C ILE A 103 -0.24 -17.83 0.84
N VAL A 104 -1.47 -18.16 0.42
CA VAL A 104 -2.62 -17.27 0.54
C VAL A 104 -2.92 -16.98 2.02
N LEU A 105 -2.96 -18.00 2.88
CA LEU A 105 -3.21 -17.83 4.30
C LEU A 105 -2.15 -16.95 4.98
N ILE A 106 -0.87 -17.18 4.73
CA ILE A 106 0.21 -16.37 5.29
C ILE A 106 0.12 -14.92 4.80
N SER A 107 -0.16 -14.72 3.51
CA SER A 107 -0.35 -13.39 2.94
C SER A 107 -1.55 -12.65 3.55
N LEU A 108 -2.66 -13.37 3.79
CA LEU A 108 -3.84 -12.83 4.47
C LEU A 108 -3.54 -12.47 5.92
N VAL A 109 -2.86 -13.35 6.67
CA VAL A 109 -2.46 -13.09 8.06
C VAL A 109 -1.60 -11.82 8.12
N TRP A 110 -0.59 -11.69 7.27
CA TRP A 110 0.24 -10.48 7.21
C TRP A 110 -0.55 -9.23 6.85
N THR A 111 -1.43 -9.32 5.85
CA THR A 111 -2.24 -8.19 5.38
C THR A 111 -3.20 -7.70 6.47
N ILE A 112 -3.86 -8.64 7.15
CA ILE A 112 -4.79 -8.35 8.25
C ILE A 112 -4.04 -7.77 9.43
N TRP A 113 -2.95 -8.42 9.86
CA TRP A 113 -2.12 -7.95 10.97
C TRP A 113 -1.62 -6.52 10.71
N LEU A 114 -1.06 -6.27 9.52
CA LEU A 114 -0.54 -4.96 9.14
C LEU A 114 -1.64 -3.87 9.13
N GLY A 115 -2.84 -4.23 8.68
CA GLY A 115 -4.00 -3.33 8.70
C GLY A 115 -4.63 -3.11 10.08
N SER A 116 -4.33 -3.97 11.05
CA SER A 116 -4.98 -3.97 12.38
C SER A 116 -4.13 -3.29 13.45
N ILE A 117 -2.80 -3.36 13.35
CA ILE A 117 -1.90 -2.70 14.31
C ILE A 117 -2.19 -1.20 14.38
N PRO A 118 -2.24 -0.58 15.58
CA PRO A 118 -2.30 0.87 15.71
C PRO A 118 -1.10 1.58 15.08
N GLY A 119 -1.37 2.72 14.42
CA GLY A 119 -0.32 3.64 13.98
C GLY A 119 0.31 4.39 15.14
N ASP A 120 1.46 5.00 14.89
CA ASP A 120 2.08 5.95 15.81
C ASP A 120 1.26 7.25 15.85
N PRO A 121 0.71 7.66 17.00
CA PRO A 121 -0.08 8.89 17.09
C PRO A 121 0.77 10.16 16.94
N HIS A 122 2.10 10.05 17.01
CA HIS A 122 3.02 11.17 16.91
C HIS A 122 3.61 11.34 15.50
N GLU A 123 4.31 12.44 15.31
CA GLU A 123 5.18 12.61 14.15
C GLU A 123 6.36 11.64 14.23
N ASN A 124 6.70 11.02 13.11
CA ASN A 124 7.87 10.14 12.99
C ASN A 124 8.70 10.56 11.76
N ARG A 125 9.78 9.83 11.45
CA ARG A 125 10.69 10.18 10.33
C ARG A 125 10.03 10.17 8.95
N PHE A 126 8.81 9.64 8.83
CA PHE A 126 8.00 9.63 7.60
C PHE A 126 6.94 10.75 7.60
N GLY A 127 6.96 11.64 8.60
CA GLY A 127 6.14 12.83 8.69
C GLY A 127 5.03 12.74 9.74
N PRO A 128 4.12 13.72 9.74
CA PRO A 128 3.09 13.86 10.76
C PRO A 128 2.11 12.68 10.75
N ALA A 129 1.46 12.45 11.89
CA ALA A 129 0.41 11.45 11.99
C ALA A 129 -0.69 11.69 10.93
N PRO A 130 -1.25 10.63 10.32
CA PRO A 130 -2.36 10.78 9.39
C PRO A 130 -3.52 11.54 10.05
N GLY A 131 -4.07 12.53 9.35
CA GLY A 131 -5.15 13.40 9.87
C GLY A 131 -4.68 14.61 10.69
N ALA A 132 -3.40 14.72 11.07
CA ALA A 132 -2.91 15.85 11.86
C ALA A 132 -2.84 17.19 11.10
N ARG A 133 -2.83 17.16 9.74
CA ARG A 133 -2.88 18.37 8.91
C ARG A 133 -4.25 19.05 8.92
N ASP A 134 -5.33 18.30 9.07
CA ASP A 134 -6.70 18.82 9.05
C ASP A 134 -6.96 19.75 10.25
N LEU A 135 -6.36 19.48 11.41
CA LEU A 135 -6.58 20.28 12.62
C LEU A 135 -5.98 21.68 12.56
N LYS A 136 -4.89 21.89 11.82
CA LYS A 136 -4.29 23.22 11.66
C LYS A 136 -5.01 24.07 10.61
N GLU A 137 -5.68 23.45 9.65
CA GLU A 137 -6.51 24.14 8.64
C GLU A 137 -7.94 24.39 9.15
N VAL A 138 -8.46 23.57 10.07
CA VAL A 138 -9.80 23.72 10.67
C VAL A 138 -9.79 24.68 11.88
N PHE A 139 -8.68 24.79 12.61
CA PHE A 139 -8.60 25.59 13.84
C PHE A 139 -7.49 26.66 13.84
N GLY A 140 -6.85 26.92 12.70
CA GLY A 140 -5.87 28.00 12.51
C GLY A 140 -6.46 29.15 11.71
#